data_AF-A0A101GUW3-F1
#
_entry.id   AF-A0A101GUW3-F1
#
_cell.length_a   1.000
_cell.length_b   1.000
_cell.length_c   1.000
_cell.angle_alpha   90.00
_cell.angle_beta   90.00
_cell.angle_gamma   90.00
#
_symmetry.space_group_name_H-M   'P 1'
#
loop_
_entity.id
_entity.type
_entity.pdbx_description
1 polymer ?
#
loop_
_entity_poly.entity_id
_entity_poly.type
_entity_poly.pdbx_seq_one_letter_code
_entity_poly.pdbx_strand_id
1 'polypeptide(L)'
;MKKYQVYFLMAIVFAVIIFIFSVQNAEGVSINFLLWKVQNVSKIVIILISALLGSLITICSVFVWQIKKWSYILQLEAQIKDLKKKLEAGNPKPS
;
A
#
# COMPACT_ATOMS: atom_id res chain seq x y z
N MET A 1 1.00 -7.63 22.60
CA MET A 1 1.97 -7.47 21.49
C MET A 1 1.54 -6.30 20.63
N LYS A 2 2.47 -5.50 20.09
CA LYS A 2 2.10 -4.38 19.21
C LYS A 2 1.69 -4.90 17.83
N LYS A 3 0.75 -4.24 17.16
CA LYS A 3 0.16 -4.70 15.87
C LYS A 3 1.23 -5.03 14.83
N TYR A 4 2.29 -4.22 14.72
CA TYR A 4 3.40 -4.46 13.80
C TYR A 4 4.19 -5.74 14.08
N GLN A 5 4.32 -6.14 15.35
CA GLN A 5 5.00 -7.40 15.70
C GLN A 5 4.18 -8.61 15.25
N VAL A 6 2.85 -8.52 15.35
CA VAL A 6 1.93 -9.57 14.85
C VAL A 6 2.00 -9.64 13.33
N TYR A 7 1.95 -8.51 12.62
CA TYR A 7 2.11 -8.50 11.15
C TYR A 7 3.47 -9.04 10.70
N PHE A 8 4.54 -8.71 11.40
CA PHE A 8 5.88 -9.23 11.10
C PHE A 8 5.96 -10.75 11.30
N LEU A 9 5.42 -11.26 12.40
CA LEU A 9 5.36 -12.70 12.65
C LEU A 9 4.54 -13.42 11.56
N MET A 10 3.38 -12.87 11.18
CA MET A 10 2.56 -13.40 10.09
C MET A 10 3.31 -13.41 8.75
N ALA A 11 4.11 -12.37 8.46
CA ALA A 11 4.91 -12.30 7.25
C ALA A 11 6.00 -13.39 7.22
N ILE A 12 6.65 -13.68 8.35
CA ILE A 12 7.63 -14.77 8.46
C ILE A 12 6.94 -16.12 8.22
N VAL A 13 5.82 -16.39 8.89
CA VAL A 13 5.06 -17.63 8.69
C VAL A 13 4.66 -17.81 7.23
N PHE A 14 4.18 -16.73 6.60
CA PHE A 14 3.84 -16.73 5.18
C PHE A 14 5.05 -17.00 4.27
N ALA A 15 6.22 -16.41 4.58
CA ALA A 15 7.45 -16.67 3.84
C ALA A 15 7.90 -18.14 3.93
N VAL A 16 7.76 -18.77 5.10
CA VAL A 16 8.04 -20.20 5.29
C VAL A 16 7.10 -21.06 4.45
N ILE A 17 5.80 -20.73 4.41
CA ILE A 17 4.82 -21.43 3.56
C ILE A 17 5.21 -21.33 2.07
N ILE A 18 5.59 -20.14 1.62
CA ILE A 18 6.06 -19.91 0.24
C ILE A 18 7.33 -20.73 -0.05
N PHE A 19 8.27 -20.78 0.88
CA PHE A 19 9.49 -21.57 0.73
C PHE A 19 9.19 -23.06 0.58
N ILE A 20 8.34 -23.61 1.46
CA ILE A 20 7.90 -25.02 1.38
C ILE A 20 7.21 -25.29 0.04
N PHE A 21 6.31 -24.40 -0.38
CA PHE A 21 5.64 -24.49 -1.68
C PHE A 21 6.63 -24.55 -2.84
N SER A 22 7.68 -23.72 -2.81
CA SER A 22 8.72 -23.68 -3.84
C SER A 22 9.52 -24.98 -3.93
N VAL A 23 9.89 -25.57 -2.78
CA VAL A 23 10.66 -26.82 -2.76
C VAL A 23 9.80 -27.98 -3.27
N GLN A 24 8.54 -28.07 -2.85
CA GLN A 24 7.63 -29.12 -3.28
C GLN A 24 7.19 -28.98 -4.74
N ASN A 25 7.22 -27.76 -5.27
CA ASN A 25 6.82 -27.44 -6.64
C ASN A 25 8.00 -26.86 -7.45
N ALA A 26 9.17 -27.49 -7.32
CA ALA A 26 10.38 -27.07 -8.02
C ALA A 26 10.27 -27.24 -9.55
N GLU A 27 9.31 -28.05 -10.02
CA GLU A 27 9.02 -28.21 -11.44
C GLU A 27 8.64 -26.88 -12.10
N GLY A 28 9.35 -26.57 -13.18
CA GLY A 28 9.06 -25.42 -14.01
C GLY A 28 7.74 -25.59 -14.75
N VAL A 29 6.96 -24.52 -14.84
CA VAL A 29 5.76 -24.47 -15.66
C VAL A 29 6.05 -23.73 -16.96
N SER A 30 5.40 -24.18 -18.03
CA SER A 30 5.42 -23.52 -19.33
C SER A 30 4.16 -22.66 -19.48
N ILE A 31 4.36 -21.38 -19.71
CA ILE A 31 3.28 -20.41 -19.85
C ILE A 31 3.24 -19.95 -21.30
N ASN A 32 2.09 -20.14 -21.94
CA ASN A 32 1.80 -19.60 -23.25
C ASN A 32 1.07 -18.28 -23.08
N PHE A 33 1.69 -17.18 -23.49
CA PHE A 33 1.04 -15.88 -23.61
C PHE A 33 0.59 -15.67 -25.06
N LEU A 34 -0.12 -14.56 -25.29
CA LEU A 34 -0.69 -14.24 -26.60
C LEU A 34 0.37 -14.06 -27.70
N LEU A 35 1.55 -13.53 -27.35
CA LEU A 35 2.63 -13.20 -28.30
C LEU A 35 3.93 -13.98 -28.07
N TRP A 36 4.13 -14.55 -26.89
CA TRP A 36 5.36 -15.24 -26.53
C TRP A 36 5.09 -16.45 -25.64
N LYS A 37 6.09 -17.31 -25.48
CA LYS A 37 6.05 -18.47 -24.59
C LYS A 37 7.24 -18.41 -23.65
N VAL A 38 7.01 -18.71 -22.38
CA VAL A 38 8.08 -18.79 -21.39
C VAL A 38 8.06 -20.19 -20.81
N GLN A 39 9.20 -20.88 -20.88
CA GLN A 39 9.34 -22.28 -20.46
C GLN A 39 10.23 -22.37 -19.22
N ASN A 40 10.07 -23.44 -18.45
CA ASN A 40 10.89 -23.77 -17.29
C ASN A 40 10.93 -22.68 -16.21
N VAL A 41 9.84 -21.91 -16.05
CA VAL A 41 9.76 -20.90 -15.00
C VAL A 41 9.28 -21.56 -13.71
N SER A 42 9.99 -21.32 -12.60
CA SER A 42 9.54 -21.81 -11.30
C SER A 42 8.23 -21.13 -10.88
N LYS A 43 7.28 -21.90 -10.33
CA LYS A 43 5.94 -21.42 -9.94
C LYS A 43 6.01 -20.23 -8.97
N ILE A 44 6.98 -20.24 -8.06
CA ILE A 44 7.17 -19.16 -7.07
C ILE A 44 7.49 -17.82 -7.74
N VAL A 45 8.26 -17.81 -8.83
CA VAL A 45 8.65 -16.58 -9.53
C VAL A 45 7.42 -15.86 -10.07
N ILE A 46 6.48 -16.61 -10.62
CA ILE A 46 5.22 -16.09 -11.16
C ILE A 46 4.36 -15.48 -10.05
N ILE A 47 4.25 -16.18 -8.92
CA ILE A 47 3.50 -15.70 -7.74
C ILE A 47 4.11 -14.42 -7.19
N LEU A 48 5.45 -14.39 -7.03
CA LEU A 48 6.16 -13.23 -6.50
C LEU A 48 6.03 -12.01 -7.42
N ILE A 49 6.20 -12.19 -8.74
CA ILE A 49 6.02 -11.09 -9.71
C ILE A 49 4.58 -10.58 -9.67
N SER A 50 3.60 -11.48 -9.62
CA SER A 50 2.18 -11.09 -9.55
C SER A 50 1.87 -10.31 -8.28
N ALA A 51 2.38 -10.76 -7.13
CA ALA A 51 2.22 -10.07 -5.85
C ALA A 51 2.95 -8.71 -5.84
N LEU A 52 4.16 -8.64 -6.39
CA LEU A 52 4.92 -7.40 -6.56
C LEU A 52 4.14 -6.38 -7.40
N LEU A 53 3.66 -6.78 -8.57
CA LEU A 53 2.87 -5.88 -9.43
C LEU A 53 1.57 -5.43 -8.74
N GLY A 54 0.84 -6.33 -8.09
CA GLY A 54 -0.37 -5.97 -7.34
C GLY A 54 -0.09 -5.00 -6.19
N SER A 55 0.99 -5.22 -5.44
CA SER A 55 1.41 -4.31 -4.35
C SER A 55 1.85 -2.94 -4.88
N LEU A 56 2.55 -2.90 -6.02
CA LEU A 56 2.94 -1.66 -6.66
C LEU A 56 1.72 -0.81 -7.05
N ILE A 57 0.70 -1.43 -7.66
CA ILE A 57 -0.57 -0.75 -7.99
C ILE A 57 -1.25 -0.21 -6.72
N THR A 58 -1.25 -0.99 -5.65
CA THR A 58 -1.83 -0.59 -4.37
C THR A 58 -1.09 0.61 -3.77
N ILE A 59 0.25 0.60 -3.78
CA ILE A 59 1.09 1.72 -3.29
C ILE A 59 0.82 2.98 -4.11
N CYS A 60 0.81 2.87 -5.44
CA CYS A 60 0.50 4.00 -6.32
C CYS A 60 -0.90 4.56 -6.02
N SER A 61 -1.89 3.68 -5.81
CA SER A 61 -3.24 4.10 -5.43
C SER A 61 -3.24 4.84 -4.10
N VAL A 62 -2.65 4.28 -3.05
CA VAL A 62 -2.55 4.94 -1.73
C VAL A 62 -1.88 6.30 -1.86
N PHE A 63 -0.81 6.42 -2.65
CA PHE A 63 -0.08 7.67 -2.85
C PHE A 63 -0.99 8.77 -3.43
N VAL A 64 -1.80 8.47 -4.45
CA VAL A 64 -2.77 9.42 -5.01
C VAL A 64 -3.77 9.89 -3.96
N TRP A 65 -4.26 8.98 -3.11
CA TRP A 65 -5.18 9.33 -2.02
C TRP A 65 -4.50 10.18 -0.93
N GLN A 66 -3.23 9.92 -0.62
CA GLN A 66 -2.45 10.71 0.35
C GLN A 66 -2.28 12.15 -0.13
N ILE A 67 -2.01 12.37 -1.42
CA ILE A 67 -1.92 13.72 -2.00
C ILE A 67 -3.23 14.49 -1.81
N LYS A 68 -4.37 13.85 -2.13
CA LYS A 68 -5.69 14.48 -1.93
C LYS A 68 -5.95 14.84 -0.48
N LYS A 69 -5.59 13.95 0.45
CA LYS A 69 -5.71 14.20 1.89
C LYS A 69 -4.86 15.38 2.34
N TRP A 70 -3.64 15.50 1.82
CA TRP A 70 -2.78 16.64 2.13
C TRP A 70 -3.41 17.96 1.67
N SER A 71 -3.85 18.05 0.41
CA SER A 71 -4.52 19.26 -0.08
C SER A 71 -5.76 19.61 0.74
N TYR A 72 -6.52 18.61 1.18
CA TYR A 72 -7.68 18.81 2.04
C TYR A 72 -7.29 19.35 3.42
N ILE A 73 -6.23 18.83 4.05
CA ILE A 73 -5.71 19.34 5.33
C ILE A 73 -5.32 20.82 5.22
N LEU A 74 -4.63 21.23 4.15
CA LEU A 74 -4.27 22.63 3.92
C LEU A 74 -5.49 23.55 3.80
N GLN A 75 -6.55 23.08 3.12
CA GLN A 75 -7.80 23.83 3.03
C GLN A 75 -8.49 23.97 4.38
N LEU A 76 -8.52 22.90 5.18
CA LEU A 76 -9.09 22.91 6.52
C LEU A 76 -8.34 23.87 7.45
N GLU A 77 -7.01 23.87 7.40
CA GLU A 77 -6.19 24.81 8.18
C GLU A 77 -6.47 26.27 7.79
N ALA A 78 -6.62 26.55 6.48
CA ALA A 78 -6.98 27.88 6.00
C ALA A 78 -8.37 28.33 6.48
N GLN A 79 -9.37 27.44 6.43
CA GLN A 79 -10.72 27.73 6.93
C GLN A 79 -10.74 27.97 8.45
N ILE A 80 -10.00 27.16 9.23
CA ILE A 80 -9.88 27.36 10.67
C ILE A 80 -9.28 28.74 10.98
N LYS A 81 -8.26 29.16 10.22
CA LYS A 81 -7.63 30.47 10.40
C LYS A 81 -8.58 31.62 10.09
N ASP A 82 -9.36 31.52 9.01
CA ASP A 82 -10.36 32.54 8.64
C ASP A 82 -11.50 32.63 9.66
N LEU A 83 -12.03 31.47 10.10
CA LEU A 83 -13.09 31.41 11.11
C LEU A 83 -12.63 31.99 12.46
N LYS A 84 -11.42 31.67 12.90
CA LYS A 84 -10.85 32.29 14.11
C LYS A 84 -10.74 33.81 13.98
N LYS A 85 -10.26 34.31 12.85
CA LYS A 85 -10.17 35.76 12.60
C LYS A 85 -11.54 36.44 12.62
N LYS A 86 -12.57 35.80 12.06
CA LYS A 86 -13.95 36.31 12.08
C LYS A 86 -14.55 36.30 13.48
N LEU A 87 -14.26 35.29 14.30
CA LEU A 87 -14.67 35.26 15.71
C LEU A 87 -13.99 36.35 16.53
N GLU A 88 -12.69 36.58 16.33
CA GLU A 88 -11.94 37.66 17.00
C GLU A 88 -12.40 39.05 16.57
N ALA A 89 -12.78 39.24 15.30
CA ALA A 89 -13.32 40.51 14.80
C ALA A 89 -14.77 40.76 15.22
N GLY A 90 -15.57 39.71 15.42
CA GLY A 90 -16.97 39.78 15.87
C GLY A 90 -17.15 39.84 17.39
N ASN A 91 -16.11 39.59 18.18
CA ASN A 91 -16.14 39.67 19.64
C ASN A 91 -15.37 40.92 20.10
N PRO A 92 -16.03 42.06 20.37
CA PRO A 92 -15.34 43.22 20.91
C PRO A 92 -14.76 42.84 22.28
N LYS A 93 -13.44 43.04 22.45
CA LYS A 93 -12.75 42.86 23.75
C LYS A 93 -13.57 43.58 24.83
N PRO A 94 -13.96 42.91 25.94
CA PRO A 94 -14.49 43.64 27.08
C PRO A 94 -13.41 44.61 27.57
N SER A 95 -13.76 45.88 27.53
CA SER A 95 -13.00 47.03 28.03
C SER A 95 -12.64 46.90 29.49
#